data_AF-A0AA37GWJ3-F1
#
_entry.id   AF-A0AA37GWJ3-F1
#
_cell.length_a   1.000
_cell.length_b   1.000
_cell.length_c   1.000
_cell.angle_alpha   90.00
_cell.angle_beta   90.00
_cell.angle_gamma   90.00
#
_symmetry.space_group_name_H-M   'P 1'
#
loop_
_entity.id
_entity.type
_entity.pdbx_description
1 polymer ?
#
loop_
_entity_poly.entity_id
_entity_poly.type
_entity_poly.pdbx_seq_one_letter_code
_entity_poly.pdbx_strand_id
1 'polypeptide(L)'
;MATKKEILVIGGTGAQGAPVVKALAESGRYTVRVLTRNVESSRAKDLAALGNVTLIQGQQTNQKDLHRAFRGVYGAWVNTDGFTLGEKDELFYGVRVYEIARAEGVQHYVWANIEYVLKFANWDEKYHCGHMDCKGRIGDFILAQGQEGMKSSLFTTTPYMDMLLDGMFVPTEQPDGSFVWFNPAKDGKIPLIALQDVGVYNVWLFDNPSEAAGLNLSVSTDAKTFAEIAETFTKVTGKKAAHQYVPFEDYAKLAEPYPGAYVNWSLGPDAPRDDSVMTWSANFSAWWNYWGEGITYERDYKLLDRIHPGRIKSLEEWMKVNKYDGKHKIVLKMVEDWAGKNQGNHDLYNAITKLEWYTTQTNFTAPASIPYPGYVATAVANFTASPQQTAIPSSCQNYYQAQADDTYTSVLAVYDYITQDQFFSWNPALDGNCQGLWSGYYYRVANYAHASNLPMPPTVTSGAFPTTTGTISTCEKWYMTRVNDDCASVAAGSAPSPRPTSSRGARDTYYFEGVPGTATTRSKALMVTVPAGIPTQTGVVSGCTEFWLVSPSDTCASIIKDSNVANATVFYSWNPAVGSDCASLNPVLDYLTVLYVYIRIQIQTLCFYTLYLVDAL
;
A
#
# COMPACT_ATOMS: atom_id res chain seq x y z
N MET A 1 21.24 -27.33 -44.99
CA MET A 1 20.90 -27.32 -43.55
C MET A 1 19.47 -26.84 -43.45
N ALA A 2 18.62 -27.47 -42.62
CA ALA A 2 17.27 -26.94 -42.38
C ALA A 2 17.35 -25.52 -41.81
N THR A 3 16.54 -24.60 -42.32
CA THR A 3 16.46 -23.23 -41.81
C THR A 3 16.01 -23.27 -40.35
N LYS A 4 16.76 -22.64 -39.44
CA LYS A 4 16.39 -22.60 -38.01
C LYS A 4 15.06 -21.87 -37.83
N LYS A 5 14.26 -22.31 -36.87
CA LYS A 5 13.02 -21.62 -36.47
C LYS A 5 13.39 -20.30 -35.79
N GLU A 6 12.75 -19.21 -36.19
CA GLU A 6 12.96 -17.90 -35.57
C GLU A 6 11.93 -17.67 -34.45
N ILE A 7 12.40 -17.22 -33.28
CA ILE A 7 11.56 -16.87 -32.13
C ILE A 7 11.61 -15.36 -31.92
N LEU A 8 10.44 -14.71 -31.94
CA LEU A 8 10.32 -13.33 -31.49
C LEU A 8 10.34 -13.26 -29.97
N VAL A 9 11.10 -12.33 -29.41
CA VAL A 9 11.12 -12.03 -27.98
C VAL A 9 10.76 -10.56 -27.78
N ILE A 10 9.59 -10.32 -27.15
CA ILE A 10 9.18 -8.99 -26.66
C ILE A 10 9.51 -8.93 -25.17
N GLY A 11 10.17 -7.86 -24.74
CA GLY A 11 10.73 -7.76 -23.38
C GLY A 11 12.11 -8.41 -23.23
N GLY A 12 12.78 -8.74 -24.35
CA GLY A 12 14.06 -9.46 -24.35
C GLY A 12 15.22 -8.74 -23.67
N THR A 13 15.19 -7.41 -23.55
CA THR A 13 16.20 -6.64 -22.80
C THR A 13 15.92 -6.57 -21.29
N GLY A 14 14.79 -7.09 -20.81
CA GLY A 14 14.44 -7.10 -19.39
C GLY A 14 15.15 -8.19 -18.58
N ALA A 15 14.94 -8.20 -17.26
CA ALA A 15 15.57 -9.16 -16.34
C ALA A 15 15.19 -10.61 -16.65
N GLN A 16 13.91 -10.87 -16.94
CA GLN A 16 13.41 -12.20 -17.30
C GLN A 16 13.70 -12.55 -18.77
N GLY A 17 13.59 -11.58 -19.68
CA GLY A 17 13.73 -11.82 -21.12
C GLY A 17 15.17 -12.08 -21.56
N ALA A 18 16.18 -11.44 -20.93
CA ALA A 18 17.57 -11.60 -21.36
C ALA A 18 18.09 -13.05 -21.19
N PRO A 19 17.85 -13.75 -20.07
CA PRO A 19 18.13 -15.18 -19.95
C PRO A 19 17.40 -16.04 -20.99
N VAL A 20 16.17 -15.69 -21.38
CA VAL A 20 15.41 -16.40 -22.42
C VAL A 20 16.06 -16.21 -23.79
N VAL A 21 16.40 -14.98 -24.18
CA VAL A 21 17.12 -14.69 -25.43
C VAL A 21 18.43 -15.47 -25.47
N LYS A 22 19.21 -15.40 -24.39
CA LYS A 22 20.50 -16.09 -24.28
C LYS A 22 20.35 -17.60 -24.44
N ALA A 23 19.43 -18.24 -23.72
CA ALA A 23 19.24 -19.68 -23.79
C ALA A 23 18.72 -20.13 -25.17
N LEU A 24 17.78 -19.40 -25.77
CA LEU A 24 17.31 -19.68 -27.13
C LEU A 24 18.44 -19.57 -28.15
N ALA A 25 19.27 -18.53 -28.03
CA ALA A 25 20.43 -18.29 -28.89
C ALA A 25 21.47 -19.41 -28.73
N GLU A 26 21.92 -19.67 -27.51
CA GLU A 26 22.97 -20.65 -27.18
C GLU A 26 22.54 -22.10 -27.43
N SER A 27 21.23 -22.39 -27.45
CA SER A 27 20.71 -23.72 -27.80
C SER A 27 21.15 -24.19 -29.19
N GLY A 28 21.48 -23.26 -30.09
CA GLY A 28 21.77 -23.51 -31.49
C GLY A 28 20.57 -23.97 -32.32
N ARG A 29 19.39 -24.19 -31.72
CA ARG A 29 18.16 -24.66 -32.38
C ARG A 29 17.35 -23.55 -33.01
N TYR A 30 17.46 -22.34 -32.46
CA TYR A 30 16.69 -21.17 -32.85
C TYR A 30 17.57 -20.03 -33.36
N THR A 31 16.96 -19.13 -34.14
CA THR A 31 17.39 -17.74 -34.25
C THR A 31 16.43 -16.89 -33.43
N VAL A 32 16.90 -15.76 -32.89
CA VAL A 32 16.09 -14.92 -32.02
C VAL A 32 15.94 -13.53 -32.63
N ARG A 33 14.72 -13.01 -32.65
CA ARG A 33 14.42 -11.62 -33.00
C ARG A 33 13.97 -10.89 -31.74
N VAL A 34 14.60 -9.80 -31.37
CA VAL A 34 14.27 -9.05 -30.14
C VAL A 34 13.66 -7.71 -30.50
N LEU A 35 12.41 -7.48 -30.09
CA LEU A 35 11.77 -6.17 -30.17
C LEU A 35 12.25 -5.30 -29.00
N THR A 36 12.87 -4.16 -29.31
CA THR A 36 13.35 -3.21 -28.31
C THR A 36 13.06 -1.77 -28.72
N ARG A 37 12.81 -0.90 -27.75
CA ARG A 37 12.62 0.54 -27.97
C ARG A 37 13.92 1.22 -28.39
N ASN A 38 15.07 0.69 -27.95
CA ASN A 38 16.38 1.26 -28.21
C ASN A 38 17.40 0.15 -28.50
N VAL A 39 17.78 0.03 -29.77
CA VAL A 39 18.79 -0.93 -30.24
C VAL A 39 20.22 -0.55 -29.82
N GLU A 40 20.43 0.71 -29.45
CA GLU A 40 21.74 1.23 -29.05
C GLU A 40 22.05 1.05 -27.56
N SER A 41 21.09 0.58 -26.76
CA SER A 41 21.30 0.31 -25.33
C SER A 41 22.34 -0.78 -25.11
N SER A 42 23.08 -0.71 -24.00
CA SER A 42 24.06 -1.72 -23.55
C SER A 42 23.46 -3.13 -23.63
N ARG A 43 22.31 -3.33 -22.98
CA ARG A 43 21.60 -4.63 -22.95
C ARG A 43 21.19 -5.11 -24.34
N ALA A 44 20.80 -4.23 -25.25
CA ALA A 44 20.47 -4.65 -26.61
C ALA A 44 21.73 -5.08 -27.39
N LYS A 45 22.83 -4.33 -27.26
CA LYS A 45 24.13 -4.65 -27.88
C LYS A 45 24.70 -5.96 -27.36
N ASP A 46 24.61 -6.21 -26.06
CA ASP A 46 25.05 -7.47 -25.44
C ASP A 46 24.30 -8.67 -26.01
N LEU A 47 22.97 -8.55 -26.21
CA LEU A 47 22.18 -9.61 -26.83
C LEU A 47 22.54 -9.81 -28.31
N ALA A 48 22.74 -8.73 -29.08
CA ALA A 48 23.15 -8.82 -30.47
C ALA A 48 24.52 -9.49 -30.66
N ALA A 49 25.41 -9.36 -29.68
CA ALA A 49 26.74 -9.99 -29.69
C ALA A 49 26.71 -11.54 -29.66
N LEU A 50 25.56 -12.16 -29.34
CA LEU A 50 25.38 -13.62 -29.38
C LEU A 50 25.35 -14.20 -30.81
N GLY A 51 25.29 -13.37 -31.85
CA GLY A 51 25.50 -13.74 -33.25
C GLY A 51 24.29 -14.32 -33.99
N ASN A 52 23.39 -15.03 -33.31
CA ASN A 52 22.09 -15.50 -33.86
C ASN A 52 20.89 -14.73 -33.29
N VAL A 53 21.15 -13.51 -32.82
CA VAL A 53 20.14 -12.57 -32.32
C VAL A 53 20.07 -11.37 -33.26
N THR A 54 18.87 -11.05 -33.73
CA THR A 54 18.59 -9.84 -34.50
C THR A 54 17.78 -8.87 -33.64
N LEU A 55 18.08 -7.58 -33.74
CA LEU A 55 17.33 -6.54 -33.04
C LEU A 55 16.36 -5.86 -34.02
N ILE A 56 15.15 -5.61 -33.56
CA ILE A 56 14.19 -4.76 -34.26
C ILE A 56 13.77 -3.59 -33.36
N GLN A 57 13.95 -2.37 -33.87
CA GLN A 57 13.49 -1.19 -33.17
C GLN A 57 11.97 -1.05 -33.31
N GLY A 58 11.28 -0.83 -32.20
CA GLY A 58 9.84 -0.59 -32.17
C GLY A 58 9.25 -0.62 -30.76
N GLN A 59 7.95 -0.42 -30.67
CA GLN A 59 7.23 -0.34 -29.40
C GLN A 59 6.16 -1.42 -29.29
N GLN A 60 6.02 -2.01 -28.10
CA GLN A 60 4.94 -2.96 -27.81
C GLN A 60 3.55 -2.29 -27.84
N THR A 61 3.51 -0.97 -27.69
CA THR A 61 2.30 -0.14 -27.79
C THR A 61 2.02 0.37 -29.21
N ASN A 62 2.66 -0.21 -30.23
CA ASN A 62 2.45 0.18 -31.62
C ASN A 62 2.12 -1.05 -32.47
N GLN A 63 0.87 -1.13 -32.95
CA GLN A 63 0.42 -2.30 -33.71
C GLN A 63 1.20 -2.50 -35.03
N LYS A 64 1.64 -1.44 -35.71
CA LYS A 64 2.46 -1.58 -36.93
C LYS A 64 3.82 -2.19 -36.62
N ASP A 65 4.41 -1.80 -35.49
CA ASP A 65 5.65 -2.41 -35.00
C ASP A 65 5.45 -3.87 -34.60
N LEU A 66 4.34 -4.20 -33.92
CA LEU A 66 3.98 -5.57 -33.58
C LEU A 66 3.81 -6.45 -34.83
N HIS A 67 3.00 -6.02 -35.80
CA HIS A 67 2.84 -6.74 -37.08
C HIS A 67 4.19 -6.96 -37.78
N ARG A 68 5.05 -5.94 -37.81
CA ARG A 68 6.41 -6.05 -38.37
C ARG A 68 7.27 -7.05 -37.58
N ALA A 69 7.18 -7.06 -36.26
CA ALA A 69 7.95 -7.94 -35.40
C ALA A 69 7.54 -9.42 -35.53
N PHE A 70 6.24 -9.71 -35.65
CA PHE A 70 5.72 -11.07 -35.77
C PHE A 70 5.86 -11.69 -37.17
N ARG A 71 6.00 -10.87 -38.21
CA ARG A 71 6.01 -11.38 -39.58
C ARG A 71 7.10 -12.44 -39.80
N GLY A 72 6.65 -13.64 -40.19
CA GLY A 72 7.49 -14.76 -40.60
C GLY A 72 8.19 -15.53 -39.48
N VAL A 73 7.93 -15.19 -38.21
CA VAL A 73 8.53 -15.93 -37.07
C VAL A 73 7.77 -17.23 -36.83
N TYR A 74 8.45 -18.26 -36.33
CA TYR A 74 7.82 -19.53 -35.97
C TYR A 74 7.08 -19.41 -34.63
N GLY A 75 7.74 -18.83 -33.63
CA GLY A 75 7.23 -18.76 -32.27
C GLY A 75 7.46 -17.38 -31.67
N ALA A 76 6.80 -17.12 -30.55
CA ALA A 76 6.99 -15.88 -29.82
C ALA A 76 6.99 -16.10 -28.31
N TRP A 77 7.91 -15.43 -27.63
CA TRP A 77 7.93 -15.26 -26.19
C TRP A 77 7.63 -13.79 -25.88
N VAL A 78 6.55 -13.53 -25.15
CA VAL A 78 6.06 -12.17 -24.96
C VAL A 78 5.96 -11.83 -23.49
N ASN A 79 6.71 -10.82 -23.07
CA ASN A 79 6.61 -10.20 -21.77
C ASN A 79 6.36 -8.70 -21.91
N THR A 80 5.22 -8.25 -21.41
CA THR A 80 4.88 -6.83 -21.24
C THR A 80 5.37 -6.32 -19.88
N ASP A 81 5.40 -5.01 -19.68
CA ASP A 81 5.82 -4.41 -18.42
C ASP A 81 4.72 -3.49 -17.87
N GLY A 82 3.91 -4.02 -16.95
CA GLY A 82 2.86 -3.28 -16.24
C GLY A 82 3.39 -2.08 -15.47
N PHE A 83 4.66 -2.11 -15.02
CA PHE A 83 5.30 -0.96 -14.38
C PHE A 83 5.62 0.17 -15.36
N THR A 84 5.55 -0.06 -16.67
CA THR A 84 5.67 1.01 -17.67
C THR A 84 4.32 1.37 -18.26
N LEU A 85 3.47 0.37 -18.53
CA LEU A 85 2.21 0.55 -19.24
C LEU A 85 1.06 1.04 -18.34
N GLY A 86 1.02 0.58 -17.09
CA GLY A 86 -0.23 0.60 -16.32
C GLY A 86 -1.16 -0.56 -16.72
N GLU A 87 -2.11 -0.86 -15.85
CA GLU A 87 -2.93 -2.07 -15.97
C GLU A 87 -3.81 -2.08 -17.22
N LYS A 88 -4.46 -0.97 -17.55
CA LYS A 88 -5.34 -0.84 -18.72
C LYS A 88 -4.61 -1.04 -20.05
N ASP A 89 -3.46 -0.37 -20.21
CA ASP A 89 -2.66 -0.50 -21.44
C ASP A 89 -2.01 -1.89 -21.52
N GLU A 90 -1.55 -2.46 -20.41
CA GLU A 90 -1.06 -3.84 -20.40
C GLU A 90 -2.17 -4.82 -20.78
N LEU A 91 -3.41 -4.62 -20.32
CA LEU A 91 -4.55 -5.47 -20.66
C LEU A 91 -4.86 -5.39 -22.16
N PHE A 92 -4.99 -4.17 -22.69
CA PHE A 92 -5.26 -3.97 -24.12
C PHE A 92 -4.14 -4.55 -24.98
N TYR A 93 -2.89 -4.18 -24.72
CA TYR A 93 -1.77 -4.64 -25.55
C TYR A 93 -1.46 -6.12 -25.33
N GLY A 94 -1.72 -6.70 -24.16
CA GLY A 94 -1.58 -8.13 -23.88
C GLY A 94 -2.56 -8.99 -24.67
N VAL A 95 -3.82 -8.54 -24.79
CA VAL A 95 -4.79 -9.17 -25.69
C VAL A 95 -4.38 -8.94 -27.15
N ARG A 96 -4.07 -7.68 -27.50
CA ARG A 96 -3.84 -7.29 -28.89
C ARG A 96 -2.60 -7.94 -29.50
N VAL A 97 -1.53 -8.07 -28.72
CA VAL A 97 -0.28 -8.72 -29.17
C VAL A 97 -0.50 -10.20 -29.49
N TYR A 98 -1.36 -10.88 -28.72
CA TYR A 98 -1.76 -12.27 -28.98
C TYR A 98 -2.57 -12.40 -30.27
N GLU A 99 -3.55 -11.52 -30.49
CA GLU A 99 -4.33 -11.50 -31.74
C GLU A 99 -3.46 -11.27 -32.97
N ILE A 100 -2.52 -10.31 -32.88
CA ILE A 100 -1.57 -10.01 -33.97
C ILE A 100 -0.68 -11.23 -34.23
N ALA A 101 -0.19 -11.91 -33.19
CA ALA A 101 0.59 -13.13 -33.34
C ALA A 101 -0.17 -14.21 -34.13
N ARG A 102 -1.46 -14.42 -33.82
CA ARG A 102 -2.31 -15.35 -34.59
C ARG A 102 -2.47 -14.89 -36.04
N ALA A 103 -2.75 -13.60 -36.26
CA ALA A 103 -2.94 -13.04 -37.60
C ALA A 103 -1.68 -13.16 -38.48
N GLU A 104 -0.49 -13.05 -37.89
CA GLU A 104 0.80 -13.21 -38.58
C GLU A 104 1.26 -14.68 -38.67
N GLY A 105 0.44 -15.64 -38.21
CA GLY A 105 0.66 -17.07 -38.42
C GLY A 105 1.69 -17.72 -37.47
N VAL A 106 1.89 -17.16 -36.28
CA VAL A 106 2.74 -17.76 -35.23
C VAL A 106 2.23 -19.16 -34.87
N GLN A 107 3.15 -20.11 -34.71
CA GLN A 107 2.85 -21.52 -34.47
C GLN A 107 2.81 -21.85 -32.97
N HIS A 108 3.69 -21.24 -32.17
CA HIS A 108 3.72 -21.41 -30.71
C HIS A 108 3.98 -20.08 -30.00
N TYR A 109 3.04 -19.68 -29.16
CA TYR A 109 3.07 -18.46 -28.37
C TYR A 109 3.28 -18.78 -26.89
N VAL A 110 4.29 -18.18 -26.28
CA VAL A 110 4.58 -18.28 -24.84
C VAL A 110 4.35 -16.93 -24.21
N TRP A 111 3.38 -16.86 -23.30
CA TRP A 111 3.13 -15.67 -22.48
C TRP A 111 3.95 -15.73 -21.21
N ALA A 112 4.78 -14.71 -20.99
CA ALA A 112 5.47 -14.51 -19.73
C ALA A 112 4.49 -14.00 -18.69
N ASN A 113 4.12 -14.89 -17.79
CA ASN A 113 3.02 -14.72 -16.86
C ASN A 113 3.53 -14.59 -15.42
N ILE A 114 2.67 -14.09 -14.54
CA ILE A 114 2.78 -14.21 -13.08
C ILE A 114 1.39 -14.56 -12.52
N GLU A 115 1.30 -14.84 -11.22
CA GLU A 115 0.04 -15.33 -10.64
C GLU A 115 -1.10 -14.32 -10.80
N TYR A 116 -2.31 -14.83 -11.04
CA TYR A 116 -3.52 -14.02 -10.97
C TYR A 116 -3.97 -13.91 -9.50
N VAL A 117 -3.29 -13.05 -8.75
CA VAL A 117 -3.36 -13.03 -7.28
C VAL A 117 -4.76 -12.73 -6.75
N LEU A 118 -5.47 -11.75 -7.31
CA LEU A 118 -6.81 -11.38 -6.90
C LEU A 118 -7.78 -12.54 -7.10
N LYS A 119 -7.72 -13.21 -8.26
CA LYS A 119 -8.54 -14.39 -8.54
C LYS A 119 -8.19 -15.55 -7.59
N PHE A 120 -6.90 -15.79 -7.35
CA PHE A 120 -6.45 -16.86 -6.47
C PHE A 120 -6.86 -16.62 -5.01
N ALA A 121 -6.82 -15.37 -4.56
CA ALA A 121 -7.26 -14.95 -3.24
C ALA A 121 -8.79 -14.74 -3.14
N ASN A 122 -9.55 -15.38 -4.04
CA ASN A 122 -11.02 -15.36 -4.05
C ASN A 122 -11.62 -13.94 -4.11
N TRP A 123 -11.04 -13.09 -4.95
CA TRP A 123 -11.49 -11.72 -5.24
C TRP A 123 -11.48 -10.80 -4.01
N ASP A 124 -10.64 -11.09 -3.02
CA ASP A 124 -10.41 -10.21 -1.89
C ASP A 124 -9.50 -9.04 -2.31
N GLU A 125 -10.10 -7.84 -2.39
CA GLU A 125 -9.46 -6.60 -2.82
C GLU A 125 -8.20 -6.23 -2.02
N LYS A 126 -8.02 -6.76 -0.80
CA LYS A 126 -6.80 -6.53 -0.03
C LYS A 126 -5.54 -7.15 -0.68
N TYR A 127 -5.72 -8.06 -1.64
CA TYR A 127 -4.65 -8.65 -2.45
C TYR A 127 -4.65 -8.15 -3.91
N HIS A 128 -5.45 -7.13 -4.24
CA HIS A 128 -5.45 -6.56 -5.59
C HIS A 128 -4.09 -5.93 -5.91
N CYS A 129 -3.40 -6.51 -6.88
CA CYS A 129 -2.05 -6.17 -7.26
C CYS A 129 -1.99 -6.02 -8.78
N GLY A 130 -2.25 -4.81 -9.29
CA GLY A 130 -2.53 -4.56 -10.71
C GLY A 130 -1.47 -5.12 -11.67
N HIS A 131 -0.18 -5.04 -11.31
CA HIS A 131 0.90 -5.58 -12.16
C HIS A 131 0.90 -7.12 -12.26
N MET A 132 0.34 -7.81 -11.27
CA MET A 132 0.18 -9.26 -11.27
C MET A 132 -1.15 -9.68 -11.90
N ASP A 133 -2.22 -9.02 -11.50
CA ASP A 133 -3.57 -9.37 -11.92
C ASP A 133 -3.77 -9.16 -13.42
N CYS A 134 -3.17 -8.13 -14.01
CA CYS A 134 -3.25 -7.91 -15.46
C CYS A 134 -2.67 -9.09 -16.25
N LYS A 135 -1.45 -9.53 -15.89
CA LYS A 135 -0.79 -10.67 -16.52
C LYS A 135 -1.60 -11.94 -16.36
N GLY A 136 -2.13 -12.19 -15.16
CA GLY A 136 -3.03 -13.29 -14.86
C GLY A 136 -4.29 -13.31 -15.73
N ARG A 137 -4.97 -12.17 -15.88
CA ARG A 137 -6.14 -12.01 -16.77
C ARG A 137 -5.81 -12.37 -18.22
N ILE A 138 -4.68 -11.87 -18.72
CA ILE A 138 -4.22 -12.16 -20.09
C ILE A 138 -3.88 -13.65 -20.23
N GLY A 139 -3.26 -14.25 -19.22
CA GLY A 139 -2.96 -15.69 -19.20
C GLY A 139 -4.22 -16.56 -19.33
N ASP A 140 -5.25 -16.25 -18.53
CA ASP A 140 -6.56 -16.93 -18.63
C ASP A 140 -7.20 -16.72 -20.02
N PHE A 141 -7.18 -15.50 -20.54
CA PHE A 141 -7.69 -15.19 -21.88
C PHE A 141 -6.98 -16.03 -22.96
N ILE A 142 -5.65 -16.11 -22.91
CA ILE A 142 -4.83 -16.84 -23.89
C ILE A 142 -5.17 -18.34 -23.87
N LEU A 143 -5.24 -18.95 -22.69
CA LEU A 143 -5.55 -20.37 -22.58
C LEU A 143 -6.99 -20.68 -23.02
N ALA A 144 -7.93 -19.75 -22.80
CA ALA A 144 -9.32 -19.89 -23.24
C ALA A 144 -9.50 -19.94 -24.77
N GLN A 145 -8.51 -19.48 -25.56
CA GLN A 145 -8.56 -19.57 -27.02
C GLN A 145 -8.31 -20.98 -27.57
N GLY A 146 -7.97 -21.94 -26.70
CA GLY A 146 -7.67 -23.31 -27.09
C GLY A 146 -6.33 -23.45 -27.80
N GLN A 147 -6.12 -24.59 -28.44
CA GLN A 147 -4.83 -24.99 -29.04
C GLN A 147 -4.92 -25.26 -30.55
N GLU A 148 -6.00 -24.81 -31.19
CA GLU A 148 -6.17 -24.89 -32.64
C GLU A 148 -5.49 -23.70 -33.34
N GLY A 149 -4.81 -23.96 -34.45
CA GLY A 149 -4.01 -22.96 -35.17
C GLY A 149 -2.68 -22.65 -34.47
N MET A 150 -2.73 -21.81 -33.43
CA MET A 150 -1.56 -21.39 -32.66
C MET A 150 -1.53 -22.08 -31.31
N LYS A 151 -0.48 -22.85 -31.01
CA LYS A 151 -0.26 -23.42 -29.68
C LYS A 151 0.09 -22.30 -28.71
N SER A 152 -0.43 -22.37 -27.49
CA SER A 152 -0.20 -21.35 -26.48
C SER A 152 0.20 -21.99 -25.15
N SER A 153 1.18 -21.40 -24.47
CA SER A 153 1.64 -21.81 -23.14
C SER A 153 1.84 -20.59 -22.27
N LEU A 154 1.66 -20.74 -20.96
CA LEU A 154 2.05 -19.72 -20.00
C LEU A 154 3.35 -20.15 -19.32
N PHE A 155 4.26 -19.21 -19.16
CA PHE A 155 5.47 -19.35 -18.34
C PHE A 155 5.29 -18.48 -17.11
N THR A 156 4.80 -19.06 -16.01
CA THR A 156 4.43 -18.31 -14.81
C THR A 156 5.59 -18.29 -13.81
N THR A 157 6.11 -17.10 -13.52
CA THR A 157 7.19 -16.91 -12.54
C THR A 157 6.68 -16.36 -11.20
N THR A 158 7.56 -16.44 -10.20
CA THR A 158 7.39 -15.88 -8.86
C THR A 158 8.40 -14.75 -8.66
N PRO A 159 8.48 -14.12 -7.47
CA PRO A 159 9.54 -13.17 -7.18
C PRO A 159 10.92 -13.78 -7.48
N TYR A 160 11.81 -12.97 -8.07
CA TYR A 160 13.11 -13.47 -8.48
C TYR A 160 14.04 -13.57 -7.26
N MET A 161 14.82 -14.64 -7.15
CA MET A 161 15.91 -14.71 -6.16
C MET A 161 16.88 -13.54 -6.33
N ASP A 162 17.09 -13.13 -7.58
CA ASP A 162 17.93 -11.98 -7.95
C ASP A 162 17.41 -10.64 -7.41
N MET A 163 16.18 -10.55 -6.86
CA MET A 163 15.76 -9.37 -6.10
C MET A 163 16.56 -9.17 -4.80
N LEU A 164 17.25 -10.20 -4.31
CA LEU A 164 18.22 -10.04 -3.22
C LEU A 164 19.38 -9.10 -3.61
N LEU A 165 19.62 -8.92 -4.91
CA LEU A 165 20.59 -7.96 -5.43
C LEU A 165 19.97 -6.59 -5.70
N ASP A 166 18.66 -6.50 -5.98
CA ASP A 166 18.01 -5.28 -6.45
C ASP A 166 16.52 -5.21 -6.07
N GLY A 167 16.03 -4.00 -5.81
CA GLY A 167 14.64 -3.78 -5.43
C GLY A 167 14.35 -4.12 -3.96
N MET A 168 13.18 -4.72 -3.70
CA MET A 168 12.58 -4.75 -2.37
C MET A 168 13.17 -5.80 -1.41
N PHE A 169 14.10 -6.64 -1.88
CA PHE A 169 14.66 -7.77 -1.13
C PHE A 169 16.13 -7.53 -0.74
N VAL A 170 16.65 -6.33 -0.95
CA VAL A 170 18.03 -5.98 -0.60
C VAL A 170 18.13 -5.76 0.92
N PRO A 171 19.07 -6.41 1.62
CA PRO A 171 19.31 -6.15 3.05
C PRO A 171 20.08 -4.85 3.27
N THR A 172 19.96 -4.31 4.48
CA THR A 172 20.77 -3.19 4.96
C THR A 172 21.94 -3.71 5.80
N GLU A 173 23.17 -3.39 5.39
CA GLU A 173 24.38 -3.62 6.19
C GLU A 173 24.40 -2.66 7.40
N GLN A 174 24.59 -3.21 8.59
CA GLN A 174 24.66 -2.48 9.85
C GLN A 174 26.09 -2.04 10.17
N PRO A 175 26.30 -1.04 11.05
CA PRO A 175 27.63 -0.59 11.45
C PRO A 175 28.54 -1.70 12.03
N ASP A 176 27.96 -2.76 12.61
CA ASP A 176 28.68 -3.92 13.15
C ASP A 176 29.03 -5.00 12.09
N GLY A 177 28.68 -4.75 10.82
CA GLY A 177 28.86 -5.67 9.70
C GLY A 177 27.81 -6.78 9.58
N SER A 178 26.76 -6.75 10.42
CA SER A 178 25.58 -7.61 10.25
C SER A 178 24.65 -7.10 9.16
N PHE A 179 23.73 -7.94 8.69
CA PHE A 179 22.79 -7.61 7.62
C PHE A 179 21.35 -7.78 8.11
N VAL A 180 20.48 -6.81 7.85
CA VAL A 180 19.08 -6.90 8.26
C VAL A 180 18.15 -6.67 7.09
N TRP A 181 17.19 -7.58 6.92
CA TRP A 181 16.05 -7.38 6.03
C TRP A 181 14.92 -6.71 6.82
N PHE A 182 14.68 -5.43 6.54
CA PHE A 182 13.56 -4.68 7.10
C PHE A 182 12.43 -4.65 6.07
N ASN A 183 11.42 -5.50 6.23
CA ASN A 183 10.29 -5.51 5.31
C ASN A 183 9.00 -6.08 5.94
N PRO A 184 7.85 -5.91 5.27
CA PRO A 184 6.54 -6.35 5.76
C PRO A 184 6.25 -7.84 5.58
N ALA A 185 7.23 -8.65 5.19
CA ALA A 185 7.01 -10.09 5.06
C ALA A 185 6.63 -10.67 6.43
N LYS A 186 5.50 -11.39 6.48
CA LYS A 186 5.13 -12.21 7.65
C LYS A 186 5.82 -13.58 7.55
N ASP A 187 5.28 -14.58 8.21
CA ASP A 187 5.87 -15.93 8.28
C ASP A 187 5.56 -16.83 7.07
N GLY A 188 4.96 -16.28 6.02
CA GLY A 188 4.65 -16.99 4.78
C GLY A 188 5.90 -17.31 3.96
N LYS A 189 5.93 -18.50 3.37
CA LYS A 189 7.01 -18.90 2.47
C LYS A 189 6.79 -18.32 1.09
N ILE A 190 7.67 -17.43 0.69
CA ILE A 190 7.66 -16.82 -0.64
C ILE A 190 8.41 -17.75 -1.61
N PRO A 191 7.76 -18.24 -2.67
CA PRO A 191 8.44 -19.00 -3.71
C PRO A 191 9.34 -18.06 -4.52
N LEU A 192 10.58 -18.46 -4.73
CA LEU A 192 11.59 -17.67 -5.42
C LEU A 192 12.13 -18.43 -6.62
N ILE A 193 12.30 -17.74 -7.75
CA ILE A 193 12.89 -18.32 -8.97
C ILE A 193 14.25 -17.67 -9.27
N ALA A 194 15.26 -18.49 -9.52
CA ALA A 194 16.55 -18.03 -10.03
C ALA A 194 16.42 -17.63 -11.51
N LEU A 195 16.80 -16.39 -11.87
CA LEU A 195 16.72 -15.94 -13.27
C LEU A 195 17.61 -16.76 -14.22
N GLN A 196 18.67 -17.37 -13.70
CA GLN A 196 19.59 -18.21 -14.44
C GLN A 196 18.89 -19.46 -15.04
N ASP A 197 17.86 -19.98 -14.38
CA ASP A 197 17.15 -21.19 -14.83
C ASP A 197 15.99 -20.90 -15.80
N VAL A 198 15.50 -19.66 -15.82
CA VAL A 198 14.33 -19.25 -16.63
C VAL A 198 14.48 -19.60 -18.11
N GLY A 199 15.69 -19.42 -18.66
CA GLY A 199 15.96 -19.69 -20.07
C GLY A 199 15.74 -21.15 -20.48
N VAL A 200 16.15 -22.10 -19.64
CA VAL A 200 16.08 -23.55 -19.94
C VAL A 200 14.63 -24.01 -20.07
N TYR A 201 13.76 -23.57 -19.17
CA TYR A 201 12.33 -23.89 -19.24
C TYR A 201 11.67 -23.33 -20.50
N ASN A 202 12.05 -22.12 -20.91
CA ASN A 202 11.48 -21.52 -22.12
C ASN A 202 11.97 -22.20 -23.40
N VAL A 203 13.23 -22.64 -23.44
CA VAL A 203 13.71 -23.50 -24.52
C VAL A 203 12.92 -24.82 -24.56
N TRP A 204 12.65 -25.44 -23.40
CA TRP A 204 11.84 -26.67 -23.34
C TRP A 204 10.41 -26.47 -23.86
N LEU A 205 9.77 -25.34 -23.54
CA LEU A 205 8.43 -25.02 -24.05
C LEU A 205 8.41 -25.05 -25.59
N PHE A 206 9.36 -24.40 -26.26
CA PHE A 206 9.42 -24.39 -27.73
C PHE A 206 9.85 -25.73 -28.35
N ASP A 207 10.70 -26.49 -27.65
CA ASP A 207 11.16 -27.81 -28.10
C ASP A 207 10.07 -28.89 -28.00
N ASN A 208 9.11 -28.73 -27.08
CA ASN A 208 8.11 -29.76 -26.74
C ASN A 208 6.68 -29.23 -26.89
N PRO A 209 6.28 -28.71 -28.07
CA PRO A 209 4.98 -28.06 -28.26
C PRO A 209 3.78 -28.99 -27.99
N SER A 210 3.95 -30.31 -28.12
CA SER A 210 2.90 -31.29 -27.79
C SER A 210 2.63 -31.42 -26.30
N GLU A 211 3.65 -31.23 -25.45
CA GLU A 211 3.50 -31.22 -23.99
C GLU A 211 3.21 -29.82 -23.45
N ALA A 212 3.75 -28.79 -24.11
CA ALA A 212 3.62 -27.40 -23.68
C ALA A 212 2.28 -26.77 -24.05
N ALA A 213 1.61 -27.22 -25.11
CA ALA A 213 0.33 -26.64 -25.54
C ALA A 213 -0.74 -26.72 -24.43
N GLY A 214 -1.27 -25.56 -24.04
CA GLY A 214 -2.26 -25.43 -22.96
C GLY A 214 -1.67 -25.48 -21.55
N LEU A 215 -0.35 -25.69 -21.42
CA LEU A 215 0.32 -25.76 -20.13
C LEU A 215 0.51 -24.35 -19.55
N ASN A 216 0.13 -24.18 -18.29
CA ASN A 216 0.68 -23.14 -17.43
C ASN A 216 1.88 -23.72 -16.67
N LEU A 217 3.09 -23.51 -17.20
CA LEU A 217 4.31 -23.96 -16.56
C LEU A 217 4.69 -22.93 -15.49
N SER A 218 4.27 -23.18 -14.25
CA SER A 218 4.75 -22.37 -13.14
C SER A 218 6.09 -22.87 -12.60
N VAL A 219 7.04 -21.95 -12.48
CA VAL A 219 8.40 -22.26 -12.04
C VAL A 219 8.75 -21.60 -10.71
N SER A 220 9.49 -22.32 -9.88
CA SER A 220 10.17 -21.82 -8.69
C SER A 220 11.42 -22.66 -8.43
N THR A 221 12.42 -22.05 -7.79
CA THR A 221 13.65 -22.71 -7.36
C THR A 221 13.47 -23.30 -5.95
N ASP A 222 12.99 -22.46 -5.02
CA ASP A 222 12.85 -22.75 -3.60
C ASP A 222 11.73 -21.86 -3.01
N ALA A 223 11.28 -22.10 -1.78
CA ALA A 223 10.34 -21.23 -1.08
C ALA A 223 10.79 -20.95 0.35
N LYS A 224 10.86 -19.67 0.73
CA LYS A 224 11.49 -19.22 1.98
C LYS A 224 10.71 -18.10 2.65
N THR A 225 10.66 -18.13 3.97
CA THR A 225 10.38 -16.91 4.75
C THR A 225 11.61 -16.00 4.73
N PHE A 226 11.44 -14.72 5.07
CA PHE A 226 12.61 -13.83 5.18
C PHE A 226 13.56 -14.21 6.33
N ALA A 227 13.04 -14.78 7.41
CA ALA A 227 13.88 -15.37 8.45
C ALA A 227 14.77 -16.51 7.89
N GLU A 228 14.19 -17.42 7.10
CA GLU A 228 14.95 -18.49 6.45
C GLU A 228 15.96 -17.95 5.41
N ILE A 229 15.65 -16.82 4.74
CA ILE A 229 16.61 -16.11 3.87
C ILE A 229 17.81 -15.61 4.68
N ALA A 230 17.58 -14.95 5.81
CA ALA A 230 18.64 -14.43 6.67
C ALA A 230 19.51 -15.54 7.29
N GLU A 231 18.89 -16.64 7.71
CA GLU A 231 19.58 -17.84 8.17
C GLU A 231 20.47 -18.44 7.08
N THR A 232 19.92 -18.59 5.86
CA THR A 232 20.67 -19.13 4.71
C THR A 232 21.84 -18.22 4.35
N PHE A 233 21.64 -16.90 4.37
CA PHE A 233 22.70 -15.93 4.17
C PHE A 233 23.81 -16.06 5.20
N THR A 234 23.46 -16.17 6.48
CA THR A 234 24.42 -16.36 7.58
C THR A 234 25.23 -17.64 7.37
N LYS A 235 24.55 -18.73 7.00
CA LYS A 235 25.19 -20.03 6.73
C LYS A 235 26.18 -19.96 5.56
N VAL A 236 25.84 -19.27 4.47
CA VAL A 236 26.66 -19.21 3.26
C VAL A 236 27.83 -18.23 3.41
N THR A 237 27.60 -17.09 4.03
CA THR A 237 28.57 -15.98 4.05
C THR A 237 29.39 -15.90 5.34
N GLY A 238 28.91 -16.51 6.42
CA GLY A 238 29.46 -16.35 7.77
C GLY A 238 29.14 -15.01 8.43
N LYS A 239 28.44 -14.10 7.75
CA LYS A 239 28.02 -12.81 8.30
C LYS A 239 26.72 -12.95 9.07
N LYS A 240 26.59 -12.30 10.22
CA LYS A 240 25.34 -12.29 10.97
C LYS A 240 24.24 -11.64 10.15
N ALA A 241 23.05 -12.23 10.14
CA ALA A 241 21.90 -11.59 9.58
C ALA A 241 20.59 -11.92 10.30
N ALA A 242 19.62 -11.04 10.16
CA ALA A 242 18.28 -11.19 10.69
C ALA A 242 17.23 -10.66 9.71
N HIS A 243 16.00 -11.15 9.85
CA HIS A 243 14.81 -10.49 9.31
C HIS A 243 14.11 -9.77 10.46
N GLN A 244 13.69 -8.54 10.19
CA GLN A 244 12.87 -7.76 11.09
C GLN A 244 11.60 -7.36 10.35
N TYR A 245 10.46 -7.83 10.87
CA TYR A 245 9.16 -7.38 10.40
C TYR A 245 9.00 -5.88 10.65
N VAL A 246 8.51 -5.18 9.63
CA VAL A 246 8.17 -3.76 9.69
C VAL A 246 6.75 -3.60 9.11
N PRO A 247 5.81 -2.93 9.80
CA PRO A 247 4.50 -2.62 9.24
C PRO A 247 4.63 -1.95 7.86
N PHE A 248 3.68 -2.24 6.96
CA PHE A 248 3.79 -1.73 5.59
C PHE A 248 3.86 -0.20 5.54
N GLU A 249 3.09 0.52 6.37
CA GLU A 249 3.14 1.99 6.38
C GLU A 249 4.53 2.55 6.71
N ASP A 250 5.31 1.86 7.54
CA ASP A 250 6.67 2.28 7.89
C ASP A 250 7.66 1.88 6.83
N TYR A 251 7.51 0.67 6.28
CA TYR A 251 8.32 0.23 5.15
C TYR A 251 8.14 1.14 3.92
N ALA A 252 6.92 1.57 3.63
CA ALA A 252 6.61 2.44 2.49
C ALA A 252 7.36 3.78 2.58
N LYS A 253 7.51 4.36 3.78
CA LYS A 253 8.30 5.60 3.99
C LYS A 253 9.77 5.44 3.60
N LEU A 254 10.30 4.21 3.71
CA LEU A 254 11.69 3.87 3.40
C LEU A 254 11.86 3.44 1.94
N ALA A 255 10.88 2.71 1.40
CA ALA A 255 11.01 1.99 0.14
C ALA A 255 10.34 2.70 -1.05
N GLU A 256 9.41 3.62 -0.81
CA GLU A 256 8.82 4.41 -1.89
C GLU A 256 9.91 5.24 -2.60
N PRO A 257 9.97 5.23 -3.95
CA PRO A 257 10.95 6.03 -4.69
C PRO A 257 10.85 7.53 -4.41
N TYR A 258 9.63 8.00 -4.14
CA TYR A 258 9.29 9.33 -3.66
C TYR A 258 7.88 9.29 -3.05
N PRO A 259 7.53 10.23 -2.15
CA PRO A 259 6.22 10.22 -1.49
C PRO A 259 5.06 10.23 -2.49
N GLY A 260 4.15 9.26 -2.36
CA GLY A 260 2.99 9.14 -3.25
C GLY A 260 3.33 8.66 -4.65
N ALA A 261 4.46 7.95 -4.79
CA ALA A 261 4.86 7.36 -6.07
C ALA A 261 3.79 6.42 -6.62
N TYR A 262 3.67 6.40 -7.94
CA TYR A 262 2.92 5.37 -8.66
C TYR A 262 3.83 4.18 -8.97
N VAL A 263 3.25 3.02 -9.27
CA VAL A 263 4.01 1.82 -9.63
C VAL A 263 4.93 2.05 -10.84
N ASN A 264 4.57 2.98 -11.73
CA ASN A 264 5.37 3.42 -12.88
C ASN A 264 6.24 4.67 -12.59
N TRP A 265 6.76 4.76 -11.37
CA TRP A 265 7.56 5.88 -10.87
C TRP A 265 8.74 6.28 -11.77
N SER A 266 9.29 5.36 -12.57
CA SER A 266 10.40 5.65 -13.48
C SER A 266 10.04 6.59 -14.65
N LEU A 267 8.75 6.87 -14.83
CA LEU A 267 8.25 7.90 -15.73
C LEU A 267 8.30 9.30 -15.12
N GLY A 268 8.52 9.41 -13.79
CA GLY A 268 8.55 10.66 -13.04
C GLY A 268 7.19 11.05 -12.43
N PRO A 269 7.17 11.98 -11.46
CA PRO A 269 5.96 12.38 -10.75
C PRO A 269 4.91 12.99 -11.70
N ASP A 270 5.34 13.78 -12.69
CA ASP A 270 4.45 14.51 -13.61
C ASP A 270 3.95 13.68 -14.80
N ALA A 271 4.29 12.39 -14.87
CA ALA A 271 3.82 11.55 -15.95
C ALA A 271 2.28 11.47 -15.95
N PRO A 272 1.62 11.63 -17.10
CA PRO A 272 0.17 11.48 -17.19
C PRO A 272 -0.22 10.04 -16.87
N ARG A 273 -1.26 9.89 -16.05
CA ARG A 273 -1.78 8.60 -15.59
C ARG A 273 -3.31 8.65 -15.62
N ASP A 274 -3.92 7.50 -15.86
CA ASP A 274 -5.32 7.28 -15.54
C ASP A 274 -5.47 6.50 -14.23
N ASP A 275 -6.72 6.29 -13.83
CA ASP A 275 -7.11 5.62 -12.59
C ASP A 275 -6.70 4.15 -12.51
N SER A 276 -6.31 3.53 -13.63
CA SER A 276 -5.81 2.15 -13.67
C SER A 276 -4.34 2.03 -13.21
N VAL A 277 -3.63 3.13 -13.04
CA VAL A 277 -2.25 3.10 -12.51
C VAL A 277 -2.30 3.20 -10.99
N MET A 278 -1.97 2.11 -10.31
CA MET A 278 -1.95 2.09 -8.84
C MET A 278 -0.80 2.92 -8.26
N THR A 279 -1.01 3.45 -7.06
CA THR A 279 0.10 3.93 -6.24
C THR A 279 1.03 2.77 -5.90
N TRP A 280 2.32 3.07 -5.70
CA TRP A 280 3.32 2.10 -5.24
C TRP A 280 2.85 1.45 -3.94
N SER A 281 2.38 2.26 -2.98
CA SER A 281 1.83 1.77 -1.71
C SER A 281 0.64 0.83 -1.88
N ALA A 282 -0.36 1.18 -2.69
CA ALA A 282 -1.54 0.33 -2.89
C ALA A 282 -1.15 -1.02 -3.51
N ASN A 283 -0.30 -1.00 -4.54
CA ASN A 283 0.13 -2.21 -5.22
C ASN A 283 1.01 -3.11 -4.34
N PHE A 284 2.01 -2.53 -3.65
CA PHE A 284 2.98 -3.31 -2.89
C PHE A 284 2.51 -3.69 -1.48
N SER A 285 1.50 -3.01 -0.92
CA SER A 285 0.82 -3.50 0.28
C SER A 285 0.09 -4.81 -0.01
N ALA A 286 -0.69 -4.86 -1.08
CA ALA A 286 -1.34 -6.07 -1.57
C ALA A 286 -0.32 -7.18 -1.90
N TRP A 287 0.78 -6.82 -2.56
CA TRP A 287 1.86 -7.76 -2.89
C TRP A 287 2.50 -8.39 -1.64
N TRP A 288 2.83 -7.58 -0.62
CA TRP A 288 3.40 -8.07 0.63
C TRP A 288 2.39 -8.88 1.45
N ASN A 289 1.11 -8.49 1.45
CA ASN A 289 0.06 -9.30 2.06
C ASN A 289 0.00 -10.68 1.40
N TYR A 290 -0.01 -10.73 0.07
CA TYR A 290 -0.14 -11.98 -0.68
C TYR A 290 1.06 -12.92 -0.43
N TRP A 291 2.27 -12.46 -0.77
CA TRP A 291 3.47 -13.29 -0.66
C TRP A 291 3.90 -13.50 0.79
N GLY A 292 3.84 -12.46 1.61
CA GLY A 292 4.23 -12.50 3.02
C GLY A 292 3.34 -13.42 3.86
N GLU A 293 2.10 -13.67 3.45
CA GLU A 293 1.21 -14.67 4.07
C GLU A 293 1.36 -16.07 3.46
N GLY A 294 2.21 -16.23 2.43
CA GLY A 294 2.45 -17.52 1.76
C GLY A 294 1.28 -17.96 0.89
N ILE A 295 0.45 -17.02 0.44
CA ILE A 295 -0.69 -17.29 -0.44
C ILE A 295 -0.13 -17.47 -1.84
N THR A 296 -0.17 -18.69 -2.34
CA THR A 296 0.35 -19.04 -3.67
C THR A 296 -0.07 -20.47 -4.02
N TYR A 297 -0.07 -20.84 -5.30
CA TYR A 297 -0.36 -22.22 -5.72
C TYR A 297 0.84 -23.17 -5.53
N GLU A 298 0.60 -24.48 -5.50
CA GLU A 298 1.68 -25.47 -5.50
C GLU A 298 2.38 -25.56 -6.86
N ARG A 299 3.71 -25.77 -6.88
CA ARG A 299 4.47 -26.04 -8.11
C ARG A 299 4.78 -27.52 -8.26
N ASP A 300 4.74 -27.99 -9.49
CA ASP A 300 5.18 -29.35 -9.84
C ASP A 300 6.70 -29.42 -9.97
N TYR A 301 7.40 -29.51 -8.83
CA TYR A 301 8.85 -29.65 -8.81
C TYR A 301 9.36 -30.92 -9.52
N LYS A 302 8.54 -31.98 -9.64
CA LYS A 302 8.93 -33.18 -10.40
C LYS A 302 8.98 -32.89 -11.90
N LEU A 303 8.01 -32.13 -12.40
CA LEU A 303 8.05 -31.62 -13.77
C LEU A 303 9.25 -30.68 -13.98
N LEU A 304 9.50 -29.77 -13.05
CA LEU A 304 10.67 -28.86 -13.14
C LEU A 304 11.99 -29.64 -13.18
N ASP A 305 12.14 -30.66 -12.33
CA ASP A 305 13.30 -31.55 -12.30
C ASP A 305 13.44 -32.39 -13.57
N ARG A 306 12.31 -32.81 -14.18
CA ARG A 306 12.31 -33.51 -15.47
C ARG A 306 12.78 -32.61 -16.61
N ILE A 307 12.33 -31.35 -16.63
CA ILE A 307 12.66 -30.38 -17.68
C ILE A 307 14.11 -29.90 -17.54
N HIS A 308 14.53 -29.57 -16.32
CA HIS A 308 15.85 -29.05 -16.03
C HIS A 308 16.45 -29.79 -14.82
N PRO A 309 17.02 -31.00 -15.03
CA PRO A 309 17.58 -31.80 -13.94
C PRO A 309 18.68 -31.07 -13.15
N GLY A 310 19.47 -30.25 -13.85
CA GLY A 310 20.55 -29.45 -13.30
C GLY A 310 20.16 -28.05 -12.84
N ARG A 311 18.85 -27.77 -12.67
CA ARG A 311 18.39 -26.48 -12.10
C ARG A 311 18.97 -26.26 -10.72
N ILE A 312 19.09 -25.00 -10.32
CA ILE A 312 19.33 -24.62 -8.94
C ILE A 312 18.17 -25.20 -8.10
N LYS A 313 18.51 -25.85 -6.99
CA LYS A 313 17.55 -26.57 -6.13
C LYS A 313 17.22 -25.81 -4.85
N SER A 314 18.01 -24.81 -4.48
CA SER A 314 17.83 -24.09 -3.21
C SER A 314 18.37 -22.66 -3.25
N LEU A 315 17.89 -21.84 -2.31
CA LEU A 315 18.46 -20.52 -2.05
C LEU A 315 19.95 -20.59 -1.69
N GLU A 316 20.36 -21.60 -0.90
CA GLU A 316 21.75 -21.80 -0.50
C GLU A 316 22.66 -22.01 -1.72
N GLU A 317 22.22 -22.86 -2.65
CA GLU A 317 22.94 -23.10 -3.90
C GLU A 317 23.00 -21.83 -4.76
N TRP A 318 21.88 -21.10 -4.89
CA TRP A 318 21.85 -19.84 -5.62
C TRP A 318 22.85 -18.82 -5.05
N MET A 319 22.89 -18.64 -3.73
CA MET A 319 23.81 -17.71 -3.06
C MET A 319 25.27 -18.09 -3.31
N LYS A 320 25.60 -19.39 -3.28
CA LYS A 320 26.96 -19.89 -3.57
C LYS A 320 27.36 -19.65 -5.02
N VAL A 321 26.50 -20.00 -5.97
CA VAL A 321 26.77 -19.85 -7.41
C VAL A 321 26.95 -18.38 -7.77
N ASN A 322 26.11 -17.50 -7.22
CA ASN A 322 26.16 -16.06 -7.50
C ASN A 322 27.15 -15.29 -6.63
N LYS A 323 27.85 -15.97 -5.71
CA LYS A 323 28.76 -15.34 -4.73
C LYS A 323 28.07 -14.16 -4.02
N TYR A 324 26.84 -14.39 -3.57
CA TYR A 324 26.02 -13.37 -2.95
C TYR A 324 26.63 -12.91 -1.63
N ASP A 325 26.80 -11.60 -1.47
CA ASP A 325 27.51 -10.96 -0.36
C ASP A 325 26.66 -9.95 0.42
N GLY A 326 25.39 -9.80 0.04
CA GLY A 326 24.43 -8.88 0.64
C GLY A 326 24.41 -7.49 -0.01
N LYS A 327 25.24 -7.24 -1.03
CA LYS A 327 25.37 -5.91 -1.64
C LYS A 327 24.48 -5.74 -2.85
N HIS A 328 23.97 -4.51 -2.99
CA HIS A 328 23.17 -4.10 -4.14
C HIS A 328 23.95 -4.24 -5.46
N LYS A 329 23.27 -4.76 -6.49
CA LYS A 329 23.71 -4.80 -7.88
C LYS A 329 22.50 -4.59 -8.78
N ILE A 330 22.63 -3.75 -9.81
CA ILE A 330 21.51 -3.45 -10.72
C ILE A 330 21.13 -4.71 -11.52
N VAL A 331 19.87 -5.13 -11.39
CA VAL A 331 19.26 -6.25 -12.13
C VAL A 331 18.06 -5.74 -12.93
N LEU A 332 17.25 -4.88 -12.31
CA LEU A 332 15.98 -4.40 -12.86
C LEU A 332 16.22 -3.29 -13.88
N LYS A 333 15.64 -3.46 -15.07
CA LYS A 333 15.76 -2.50 -16.16
C LYS A 333 15.20 -1.11 -15.80
N MET A 334 14.09 -1.07 -15.06
CA MET A 334 13.47 0.18 -14.66
C MET A 334 14.41 1.04 -13.77
N VAL A 335 15.18 0.38 -12.89
CA VAL A 335 16.18 1.04 -12.03
C VAL A 335 17.32 1.63 -12.88
N GLU A 336 17.83 0.85 -13.84
CA GLU A 336 18.83 1.30 -14.81
C GLU A 336 18.35 2.49 -15.65
N ASP A 337 17.12 2.40 -16.19
CA ASP A 337 16.52 3.45 -17.02
C ASP A 337 16.33 4.76 -16.23
N TRP A 338 15.97 4.67 -14.95
CA TRP A 338 15.88 5.84 -14.07
C TRP A 338 17.24 6.44 -13.74
N ALA A 339 18.23 5.62 -13.39
CA ALA A 339 19.59 6.06 -13.10
C ALA A 339 20.21 6.79 -14.31
N GLY A 340 19.95 6.30 -15.53
CA GLY A 340 20.40 6.94 -16.76
C GLY A 340 19.77 8.32 -17.02
N LYS A 341 18.49 8.52 -16.64
CA LYS A 341 17.78 9.80 -16.80
C LYS A 341 18.21 10.86 -15.77
N ASN A 342 18.67 10.44 -14.60
CA ASN A 342 18.97 11.31 -13.46
C ASN A 342 20.46 11.38 -13.10
N GLN A 343 21.35 11.27 -14.10
CA GLN A 343 22.80 11.45 -13.92
C GLN A 343 23.09 12.85 -13.36
N GLY A 344 23.18 12.94 -12.03
CA GLY A 344 23.28 14.17 -11.24
C GLY A 344 22.63 14.09 -9.86
N ASN A 345 21.73 13.13 -9.62
CA ASN A 345 21.03 12.96 -8.33
C ASN A 345 21.23 11.55 -7.75
N HIS A 346 22.50 11.17 -7.55
CA HIS A 346 22.88 9.92 -6.87
C HIS A 346 22.52 9.91 -5.37
N ASP A 347 21.93 10.99 -4.84
CA ASP A 347 21.69 11.18 -3.42
C ASP A 347 20.35 10.59 -2.93
N LEU A 348 19.36 10.40 -3.80
CA LEU A 348 18.07 9.79 -3.38
C LEU A 348 18.20 8.29 -3.09
N TYR A 349 19.03 7.56 -3.85
CA TYR A 349 19.28 6.13 -3.60
C TYR A 349 20.15 5.91 -2.34
N ASN A 350 21.10 6.83 -2.09
CA ASN A 350 21.94 6.81 -0.89
C ASN A 350 21.20 7.29 0.38
N ALA A 351 20.11 8.06 0.25
CA ALA A 351 19.30 8.51 1.39
C ALA A 351 18.57 7.36 2.09
N ILE A 352 18.15 6.33 1.35
CA ILE A 352 17.53 5.11 1.89
C ILE A 352 18.53 4.31 2.75
N THR A 353 19.82 4.36 2.40
CA THR A 353 20.92 3.72 3.15
C THR A 353 21.54 4.58 4.25
N LYS A 354 21.09 5.83 4.43
CA LYS A 354 21.64 6.80 5.41
C LYS A 354 20.68 7.12 6.56
N LEU A 355 19.78 6.21 6.89
CA LEU A 355 19.18 6.23 8.22
C LEU A 355 20.17 5.59 9.17
N GLU A 356 20.99 6.43 9.78
CA GLU A 356 21.83 6.08 10.94
C GLU A 356 20.91 5.58 12.05
N TRP A 357 20.81 4.27 12.21
CA TRP A 357 20.03 3.65 13.26
C TRP A 357 20.90 3.28 14.47
N TYR A 358 20.37 3.67 15.63
CA TYR A 358 20.39 3.05 16.97
C TYR A 358 21.70 2.47 17.54
N THR A 359 22.08 2.98 18.72
CA THR A 359 22.97 2.28 19.65
C THR A 359 22.18 1.62 20.80
N THR A 360 22.71 0.48 21.24
CA THR A 360 22.18 -0.51 22.18
C THR A 360 21.74 0.02 23.57
N GLN A 361 20.56 -0.40 24.05
CA GLN A 361 20.09 -0.16 25.42
C GLN A 361 20.72 -1.10 26.46
N THR A 362 21.04 -0.59 27.65
CA THR A 362 21.35 -1.35 28.87
C THR A 362 20.20 -1.24 29.89
N ASN A 363 19.99 -2.30 30.68
CA ASN A 363 18.85 -2.47 31.61
C ASN A 363 18.83 -1.46 32.78
N PHE A 364 17.65 -0.91 33.08
CA PHE A 364 17.39 0.00 34.23
C PHE A 364 16.25 -0.51 35.13
N THR A 365 16.36 -0.26 36.44
CA THR A 365 15.32 -0.54 37.46
C THR A 365 15.12 0.68 38.36
N ALA A 366 13.87 1.08 38.63
CA ALA A 366 13.50 2.33 39.33
C ALA A 366 13.10 2.15 40.81
N PRO A 367 13.25 3.18 41.69
CA PRO A 367 12.80 3.16 43.09
C PRO A 367 11.42 3.81 43.35
N ALA A 368 10.84 3.52 44.53
CA ALA A 368 9.45 3.79 44.93
C ALA A 368 9.18 5.15 45.64
N SER A 369 7.91 5.59 45.62
CA SER A 369 7.40 6.93 46.02
C SER A 369 6.66 6.99 47.38
N ILE A 370 6.57 8.18 48.00
CA ILE A 370 5.66 8.54 49.13
C ILE A 370 5.17 10.02 49.04
N PRO A 371 4.05 10.44 49.72
CA PRO A 371 3.04 11.41 49.20
C PRO A 371 2.70 12.67 50.06
N TYR A 372 1.79 13.52 49.53
CA TYR A 372 0.80 14.48 50.14
C TYR A 372 1.16 15.97 50.45
N PRO A 373 0.21 16.89 50.78
CA PRO A 373 -0.95 17.52 50.08
C PRO A 373 -0.86 19.08 49.98
N GLY A 374 -1.84 19.73 49.30
CA GLY A 374 -2.32 21.08 49.69
C GLY A 374 -2.99 21.91 48.59
N TYR A 375 -4.28 22.23 48.74
CA TYR A 375 -5.16 22.99 47.83
C TYR A 375 -5.43 24.42 48.32
N VAL A 376 -5.59 25.42 47.42
CA VAL A 376 -6.66 26.48 47.40
C VAL A 376 -6.82 27.05 45.97
N ALA A 377 -8.03 27.47 45.57
CA ALA A 377 -8.53 27.60 44.18
C ALA A 377 -8.69 29.04 43.60
N THR A 378 -8.47 29.20 42.28
CA THR A 378 -9.37 29.73 41.21
C THR A 378 -8.58 30.19 39.98
N ALA A 379 -8.25 29.25 39.09
CA ALA A 379 -7.79 29.45 37.72
C ALA A 379 -7.91 28.09 37.01
N VAL A 380 -8.01 28.08 35.68
CA VAL A 380 -7.88 26.94 34.73
C VAL A 380 -7.56 25.64 35.46
N ALA A 381 -8.49 24.68 35.46
CA ALA A 381 -8.37 23.41 36.17
C ALA A 381 -6.92 22.89 36.10
N ASN A 382 -6.18 23.00 37.21
CA ASN A 382 -4.79 22.55 37.31
C ASN A 382 -4.80 21.02 37.32
N PHE A 383 -4.99 20.44 36.15
CA PHE A 383 -4.68 19.06 35.89
C PHE A 383 -3.16 18.94 35.80
N THR A 384 -2.55 18.47 36.89
CA THR A 384 -1.16 18.03 36.85
C THR A 384 -1.14 16.62 36.29
N ALA A 385 -0.99 16.51 34.97
CA ALA A 385 -0.93 15.22 34.29
C ALA A 385 0.18 14.33 34.91
N SER A 386 -0.05 13.04 35.10
CA SER A 386 0.97 12.12 35.62
C SER A 386 0.71 10.70 35.08
N PRO A 387 1.73 9.97 34.61
CA PRO A 387 3.14 10.36 34.56
C PRO A 387 3.46 11.37 33.43
N GLN A 388 4.46 12.21 33.67
CA GLN A 388 5.00 13.21 32.74
C GLN A 388 6.51 12.95 32.52
N GLN A 389 7.07 13.44 31.41
CA GLN A 389 8.51 13.38 31.17
C GLN A 389 9.29 14.38 32.03
N THR A 390 10.61 14.17 32.21
CA THR A 390 11.49 15.12 32.90
C THR A 390 11.72 16.40 32.07
N ALA A 391 12.04 17.51 32.74
CA ALA A 391 12.34 18.82 32.13
C ALA A 391 11.18 19.51 31.37
N ILE A 392 9.94 19.11 31.66
CA ILE A 392 8.75 19.78 31.15
C ILE A 392 8.57 21.19 31.82
N PRO A 393 8.35 22.30 31.06
CA PRO A 393 8.17 23.66 31.63
C PRO A 393 6.99 23.74 32.63
N SER A 394 6.90 24.64 33.62
CA SER A 394 5.76 24.60 34.58
C SER A 394 4.42 25.13 34.05
N SER A 395 4.39 25.74 32.85
CA SER A 395 3.28 26.57 32.35
C SER A 395 2.29 25.90 31.38
N CYS A 396 2.06 24.58 31.41
CA CYS A 396 1.15 23.95 30.42
C CYS A 396 -0.30 24.31 30.66
N GLN A 397 -1.06 24.45 29.57
CA GLN A 397 -2.51 24.56 29.64
C GLN A 397 -3.25 23.32 29.12
N ASN A 398 -2.61 22.43 28.34
CA ASN A 398 -3.26 21.20 27.84
C ASN A 398 -2.28 20.05 27.57
N TYR A 399 -2.75 18.82 27.79
CA TYR A 399 -1.98 17.59 27.66
C TYR A 399 -2.70 16.52 26.82
N TYR A 400 -1.92 15.74 26.11
CA TYR A 400 -2.32 14.53 25.38
C TYR A 400 -1.70 13.31 26.04
N GLN A 401 -2.50 12.30 26.40
CA GLN A 401 -1.97 11.03 26.88
C GLN A 401 -1.67 10.12 25.68
N ALA A 402 -0.39 9.88 25.43
CA ALA A 402 0.01 8.97 24.36
C ALA A 402 -0.54 7.57 24.61
N GLN A 403 -1.05 6.94 23.55
CA GLN A 403 -1.45 5.55 23.51
C GLN A 403 -0.35 4.71 22.88
N ALA A 404 -0.52 3.39 22.92
CA ALA A 404 0.31 2.50 22.11
C ALA A 404 0.18 2.89 20.62
N ASP A 405 1.31 2.86 19.91
CA ASP A 405 1.42 3.16 18.47
C ASP A 405 1.17 4.62 18.05
N ASP A 406 1.05 5.55 19.02
CA ASP A 406 1.07 6.97 18.70
C ASP A 406 2.44 7.42 18.18
N THR A 407 2.41 8.42 17.29
CA THR A 407 3.58 9.13 16.77
C THR A 407 3.40 10.62 17.00
N TYR A 408 4.48 11.42 17.03
CA TYR A 408 4.29 12.88 17.12
C TYR A 408 3.44 13.39 15.95
N THR A 409 3.52 12.74 14.77
CA THR A 409 2.67 13.04 13.62
C THR A 409 1.20 12.69 13.84
N SER A 410 0.85 11.60 14.54
CA SER A 410 -0.55 11.30 14.87
C SER A 410 -1.09 12.30 15.88
N VAL A 411 -0.28 12.70 16.85
CA VAL A 411 -0.62 13.77 17.82
C VAL A 411 -0.81 15.10 17.10
N LEU A 412 0.10 15.49 16.21
CA LEU A 412 -0.02 16.72 15.42
C LEU A 412 -1.13 16.67 14.37
N ALA A 413 -1.56 15.49 13.93
CA ALA A 413 -2.74 15.37 13.08
C ALA A 413 -4.04 15.70 13.86
N VAL A 414 -4.05 15.39 15.16
CA VAL A 414 -5.15 15.75 16.07
C VAL A 414 -5.05 17.21 16.52
N TYR A 415 -3.83 17.70 16.76
CA TYR A 415 -3.53 19.06 17.19
C TYR A 415 -2.81 19.83 16.08
N ASP A 416 -3.42 19.89 14.90
CA ASP A 416 -2.84 20.47 13.66
C ASP A 416 -2.61 21.99 13.72
N TYR A 417 -3.01 22.64 14.82
CA TYR A 417 -2.78 24.04 15.12
C TYR A 417 -1.46 24.32 15.83
N ILE A 418 -0.65 23.29 16.17
CA ILE A 418 0.71 23.45 16.69
C ILE A 418 1.73 22.89 15.71
N THR A 419 2.88 23.55 15.56
CA THR A 419 3.94 23.04 14.67
C THR A 419 4.72 21.93 15.35
N GLN A 420 5.39 21.09 14.56
CA GLN A 420 6.32 20.08 15.05
C GLN A 420 7.38 20.68 15.98
N ASP A 421 7.97 21.81 15.58
CA ASP A 421 8.96 22.51 16.39
C ASP A 421 8.39 23.00 17.73
N GLN A 422 7.13 23.47 17.74
CA GLN A 422 6.44 23.86 18.97
C GLN A 422 6.21 22.64 19.87
N PHE A 423 5.70 21.54 19.32
CA PHE A 423 5.45 20.31 20.06
C PHE A 423 6.73 19.73 20.68
N PHE A 424 7.85 19.73 19.96
CA PHE A 424 9.14 19.29 20.49
C PHE A 424 9.74 20.28 21.49
N SER A 425 9.61 21.59 21.26
CA SER A 425 10.10 22.59 22.22
C SER A 425 9.37 22.51 23.56
N TRP A 426 8.11 22.06 23.57
CA TRP A 426 7.30 21.91 24.79
C TRP A 426 7.47 20.56 25.47
N ASN A 427 7.97 19.57 24.74
CA ASN A 427 8.22 18.22 25.20
C ASN A 427 9.69 17.84 24.95
N PRO A 428 10.64 18.41 25.69
CA PRO A 428 12.07 18.27 25.37
C PRO A 428 12.56 16.82 25.41
N ALA A 429 11.91 15.96 26.18
CA ALA A 429 12.23 14.54 26.25
C ALA A 429 11.81 13.74 25.01
N LEU A 430 11.11 14.36 24.04
CA LEU A 430 10.96 13.83 22.69
C LEU A 430 12.25 13.94 21.86
N ASP A 431 13.20 14.80 22.23
CA ASP A 431 14.50 14.98 21.54
C ASP A 431 14.39 15.11 20.00
N GLY A 432 13.35 15.83 19.55
CA GLY A 432 13.08 16.03 18.12
C GLY A 432 12.55 14.80 17.37
N ASN A 433 12.15 13.73 18.07
CA ASN A 433 11.71 12.47 17.48
C ASN A 433 10.60 11.78 18.30
N CYS A 434 10.22 10.54 17.93
CA CYS A 434 9.19 9.74 18.63
C CYS A 434 9.73 8.93 19.83
N GLN A 435 11.05 8.83 20.04
CA GLN A 435 11.68 7.95 21.06
C GLN A 435 11.28 8.32 22.48
N GLY A 436 10.88 9.57 22.69
CA GLY A 436 10.33 10.02 23.95
C GLY A 436 8.83 9.75 24.13
N LEU A 437 8.05 9.43 23.09
CA LEU A 437 6.59 9.37 23.14
C LEU A 437 6.09 8.03 23.72
N TRP A 438 6.14 7.90 25.04
CA TRP A 438 5.76 6.69 25.77
C TRP A 438 4.25 6.60 25.98
N SER A 439 3.67 5.44 25.63
CA SER A 439 2.29 5.09 25.95
C SER A 439 2.02 5.25 27.45
N GLY A 440 0.87 5.86 27.78
CA GLY A 440 0.45 6.17 29.13
C GLY A 440 1.01 7.48 29.71
N TYR A 441 2.00 8.12 29.06
CA TYR A 441 2.56 9.41 29.47
C TYR A 441 1.84 10.59 28.82
N TYR A 442 1.89 11.73 29.50
CA TYR A 442 1.25 12.95 29.05
C TYR A 442 2.23 13.94 28.40
N TYR A 443 1.88 14.40 27.20
CA TYR A 443 2.64 15.33 26.35
C TYR A 443 1.89 16.63 26.17
N ARG A 444 2.62 17.72 26.08
CA ARG A 444 2.09 19.08 25.97
C ARG A 444 1.61 19.36 24.57
N VAL A 445 0.36 19.79 24.48
CA VAL A 445 -0.28 20.21 23.22
C VAL A 445 -0.83 21.63 23.31
N ALA A 446 -0.55 22.35 24.41
CA ALA A 446 -0.71 23.79 24.54
C ALA A 446 0.22 24.39 25.62
N ASN A 447 1.10 25.31 25.23
CA ASN A 447 2.00 26.04 26.13
C ASN A 447 2.14 27.51 25.69
N TYR A 448 1.03 28.24 25.73
CA TYR A 448 0.97 29.65 25.34
C TYR A 448 0.82 30.54 26.58
N ALA A 449 1.52 31.68 26.63
CA ALA A 449 1.36 32.63 27.74
C ALA A 449 -0.09 33.11 27.91
N HIS A 450 -0.84 33.23 26.80
CA HIS A 450 -2.26 33.56 26.77
C HIS A 450 -2.98 32.82 25.63
N ALA A 451 -4.27 32.51 25.81
CA ALA A 451 -5.11 31.83 24.81
C ALA A 451 -5.32 32.61 23.50
N SER A 452 -4.89 33.88 23.44
CA SER A 452 -4.88 34.73 22.24
C SER A 452 -3.77 34.38 21.26
N ASN A 453 -2.79 33.56 21.64
CA ASN A 453 -1.57 33.30 20.84
C ASN A 453 -1.63 32.01 20.01
N LEU A 454 -2.84 31.46 19.77
CA LEU A 454 -3.06 30.22 19.02
C LEU A 454 -2.94 30.45 17.49
N PRO A 455 -2.24 29.58 16.73
CA PRO A 455 -2.23 29.59 15.26
C PRO A 455 -3.60 29.22 14.64
N MET A 456 -3.89 29.71 13.44
CA MET A 456 -5.15 29.47 12.69
C MET A 456 -5.09 28.17 11.86
N PRO A 457 -6.21 27.44 11.66
CA PRO A 457 -6.26 26.28 10.75
C PRO A 457 -6.15 26.69 9.27
N PRO A 458 -5.74 25.77 8.37
CA PRO A 458 -5.47 26.07 6.97
C PRO A 458 -6.74 26.34 6.15
N THR A 459 -6.75 27.47 5.42
CA THR A 459 -7.75 27.84 4.41
C THR A 459 -7.16 27.62 3.01
N VAL A 460 -7.99 27.23 2.02
CA VAL A 460 -7.54 27.11 0.62
C VAL A 460 -8.08 28.26 -0.24
N THR A 461 -7.25 28.78 -1.14
CA THR A 461 -7.52 29.97 -1.97
C THR A 461 -7.69 29.67 -3.46
N SER A 462 -7.57 28.41 -3.88
CA SER A 462 -7.85 27.93 -5.24
C SER A 462 -9.24 27.31 -5.34
N GLY A 463 -9.85 27.32 -6.53
CA GLY A 463 -11.22 26.81 -6.75
C GLY A 463 -11.38 25.36 -6.31
N ALA A 464 -12.31 25.09 -5.39
CA ALA A 464 -12.55 23.78 -4.79
C ALA A 464 -13.71 23.01 -5.47
N PHE A 465 -13.67 21.67 -5.42
CA PHE A 465 -14.76 20.79 -5.87
C PHE A 465 -14.78 19.49 -5.04
N PRO A 466 -15.95 18.91 -4.69
CA PRO A 466 -17.30 19.40 -4.98
C PRO A 466 -17.74 20.55 -4.05
N THR A 467 -18.52 21.49 -4.60
CA THR A 467 -19.14 22.60 -3.86
C THR A 467 -20.64 22.40 -3.76
N THR A 468 -21.28 23.02 -2.77
CA THR A 468 -22.72 22.91 -2.57
C THR A 468 -23.52 23.74 -3.60
N THR A 469 -24.71 23.24 -3.95
CA THR A 469 -25.65 23.90 -4.85
C THR A 469 -26.02 25.30 -4.33
N GLY A 470 -25.78 26.34 -5.13
CA GLY A 470 -26.05 27.74 -4.76
C GLY A 470 -24.82 28.58 -4.39
N THR A 471 -23.60 28.03 -4.53
CA THR A 471 -22.35 28.77 -4.33
C THR A 471 -22.18 29.90 -5.34
N ILE A 472 -21.86 31.11 -4.86
CA ILE A 472 -21.69 32.31 -5.71
C ILE A 472 -20.37 32.28 -6.49
N SER A 473 -20.36 32.82 -7.70
CA SER A 473 -19.24 32.76 -8.64
C SER A 473 -18.01 33.59 -8.24
N THR A 474 -18.10 34.39 -7.19
CA THR A 474 -17.04 35.30 -6.70
C THR A 474 -16.31 34.76 -5.46
N CYS A 475 -16.47 33.47 -5.14
CA CYS A 475 -15.78 32.80 -4.04
C CYS A 475 -14.28 32.61 -4.31
N GLU A 476 -13.42 33.13 -3.42
CA GLU A 476 -11.96 32.96 -3.52
C GLU A 476 -11.33 32.36 -2.26
N LYS A 477 -12.12 32.08 -1.21
CA LYS A 477 -11.68 31.43 0.03
C LYS A 477 -12.64 30.32 0.41
N TRP A 478 -12.10 29.15 0.74
CA TRP A 478 -12.90 27.95 0.96
C TRP A 478 -12.58 27.30 2.30
N TYR A 479 -13.65 26.92 3.00
CA TYR A 479 -13.61 26.15 4.24
C TYR A 479 -14.04 24.70 3.97
N MET A 480 -13.29 23.72 4.47
CA MET A 480 -13.62 22.29 4.38
C MET A 480 -14.20 21.80 5.71
N THR A 481 -15.43 21.30 5.71
CA THR A 481 -16.08 20.79 6.93
C THR A 481 -15.46 19.49 7.43
N ARG A 482 -15.25 19.39 8.74
CA ARG A 482 -14.66 18.26 9.46
C ARG A 482 -15.70 17.56 10.35
N VAL A 483 -15.30 16.41 10.93
CA VAL A 483 -16.13 15.65 11.87
C VAL A 483 -16.43 16.53 13.10
N ASN A 484 -17.72 16.64 13.44
CA ASN A 484 -18.30 17.47 14.51
C ASN A 484 -18.49 18.97 14.19
N ASP A 485 -18.36 19.38 12.93
CA ASP A 485 -18.82 20.71 12.52
C ASP A 485 -20.34 20.80 12.47
N ASP A 486 -20.86 21.94 12.95
CA ASP A 486 -22.28 22.26 12.93
C ASP A 486 -22.52 23.59 12.20
N CYS A 487 -23.78 23.90 11.91
CA CYS A 487 -24.12 25.13 11.21
C CYS A 487 -23.67 26.40 11.95
N ALA A 488 -23.43 26.34 13.26
CA ALA A 488 -22.93 27.46 14.04
C ALA A 488 -21.39 27.59 13.99
N SER A 489 -20.64 26.48 13.84
CA SER A 489 -19.19 26.50 13.65
C SER A 489 -18.81 27.00 12.26
N VAL A 490 -19.56 26.64 11.23
CA VAL A 490 -19.32 27.09 9.85
C VAL A 490 -19.74 28.55 9.63
N ALA A 491 -20.85 29.00 10.22
CA ALA A 491 -21.36 30.37 10.04
C ALA A 491 -20.57 31.46 10.79
N ALA A 492 -19.69 31.08 11.72
CA ALA A 492 -18.89 32.03 12.51
C ALA A 492 -17.68 32.60 11.74
N GLY A 493 -17.38 32.09 10.52
CA GLY A 493 -16.22 32.47 9.72
C GLY A 493 -16.44 33.51 8.61
N SER A 494 -17.67 33.76 8.12
CA SER A 494 -17.91 34.73 7.02
C SER A 494 -19.39 34.95 6.63
N ALA A 495 -19.62 36.00 5.83
CA ALA A 495 -20.89 36.66 5.48
C ALA A 495 -22.00 35.75 4.89
N PRO A 496 -23.28 36.20 4.83
CA PRO A 496 -24.45 35.33 4.88
C PRO A 496 -24.67 34.57 3.56
N SER A 497 -24.36 33.27 3.52
CA SER A 497 -24.77 32.34 2.48
C SER A 497 -26.13 31.69 2.81
N PRO A 498 -26.94 31.23 1.83
CA PRO A 498 -28.21 30.56 2.10
C PRO A 498 -28.02 29.30 2.94
N ARG A 499 -28.78 29.19 4.03
CA ARG A 499 -28.73 28.08 4.99
C ARG A 499 -28.93 26.72 4.30
N PRO A 500 -28.06 25.72 4.55
CA PRO A 500 -28.41 24.32 4.31
C PRO A 500 -29.53 23.93 5.27
N THR A 501 -30.65 23.43 4.74
CA THR A 501 -31.84 23.07 5.54
C THR A 501 -31.78 21.66 6.15
N SER A 502 -30.60 21.04 6.27
CA SER A 502 -30.44 19.72 6.90
C SER A 502 -29.17 19.66 7.76
N SER A 503 -29.33 19.24 9.01
CA SER A 503 -28.35 19.27 10.11
C SER A 503 -27.25 18.19 10.06
N ARG A 504 -26.76 17.81 8.88
CA ARG A 504 -25.50 17.08 8.71
C ARG A 504 -24.83 17.58 7.43
N GLY A 505 -23.75 18.34 7.56
CA GLY A 505 -22.87 18.61 6.43
C GLY A 505 -22.29 17.29 5.92
N ALA A 506 -22.21 17.13 4.60
CA ALA A 506 -21.47 16.01 4.03
C ALA A 506 -19.98 16.17 4.41
N ARG A 507 -19.32 15.09 4.83
CA ARG A 507 -17.87 15.09 5.07
C ARG A 507 -17.15 15.55 3.79
N ASP A 508 -16.04 16.26 3.96
CA ASP A 508 -15.16 16.69 2.86
C ASP A 508 -15.86 17.57 1.80
N THR A 509 -16.86 18.35 2.23
CA THR A 509 -17.57 19.30 1.37
C THR A 509 -17.09 20.72 1.62
N TYR A 510 -16.81 21.46 0.54
CA TYR A 510 -16.31 22.83 0.62
C TYR A 510 -17.45 23.86 0.67
N TYR A 511 -17.32 24.81 1.60
CA TYR A 511 -18.22 25.95 1.78
C TYR A 511 -17.51 27.28 1.48
N PHE A 512 -18.29 28.22 0.92
CA PHE A 512 -17.86 29.59 0.66
C PHE A 512 -17.47 30.29 1.97
N GLU A 513 -16.24 30.81 2.06
CA GLU A 513 -15.75 31.53 3.24
C GLU A 513 -15.37 33.00 2.95
N GLY A 514 -15.40 33.45 1.69
CA GLY A 514 -15.16 34.86 1.42
C GLY A 514 -14.92 35.25 -0.04
N VAL A 515 -15.07 36.54 -0.27
CA VAL A 515 -14.75 37.26 -1.51
C VAL A 515 -13.44 38.03 -1.33
N PRO A 516 -12.86 38.62 -2.40
CA PRO A 516 -11.65 39.44 -2.26
C PRO A 516 -11.79 40.53 -1.18
N GLY A 517 -10.81 40.59 -0.26
CA GLY A 517 -10.73 41.62 0.78
C GLY A 517 -11.35 41.30 2.15
N THR A 518 -11.91 40.10 2.37
CA THR A 518 -12.43 39.71 3.70
C THR A 518 -11.31 39.50 4.73
N ALA A 519 -11.38 40.20 5.88
CA ALA A 519 -10.43 40.14 7.00
C ALA A 519 -10.61 38.88 7.87
N THR A 520 -9.50 38.35 8.42
CA THR A 520 -9.47 37.12 9.23
C THR A 520 -9.70 37.42 10.71
N THR A 521 -10.83 36.98 11.30
CA THR A 521 -11.05 37.05 12.76
C THR A 521 -11.65 35.75 13.30
N ARG A 522 -11.12 35.27 14.43
CA ARG A 522 -11.45 34.01 15.14
C ARG A 522 -12.67 34.15 16.06
N SER A 523 -13.46 33.08 16.25
CA SER A 523 -14.35 32.93 17.42
C SER A 523 -14.82 31.48 17.73
N LYS A 524 -13.99 30.64 18.36
CA LYS A 524 -14.47 29.51 19.21
C LYS A 524 -13.49 29.08 20.32
N ALA A 525 -14.02 28.34 21.31
CA ALA A 525 -13.41 28.00 22.61
C ALA A 525 -12.68 26.63 22.64
N LEU A 526 -11.89 26.41 23.71
CA LEU A 526 -10.96 25.28 23.94
C LEU A 526 -11.62 23.89 23.84
N MET A 527 -10.94 22.93 23.22
CA MET A 527 -11.19 21.50 23.42
C MET A 527 -10.48 21.02 24.70
N VAL A 528 -11.21 20.33 25.58
CA VAL A 528 -10.68 19.64 26.77
C VAL A 528 -10.78 18.13 26.52
N THR A 529 -9.71 17.39 26.83
CA THR A 529 -9.54 15.95 26.56
C THR A 529 -10.51 15.08 27.37
N VAL A 530 -11.11 14.04 26.76
CA VAL A 530 -11.86 12.96 27.44
C VAL A 530 -11.14 11.61 27.17
N PRO A 531 -10.86 10.75 28.18
CA PRO A 531 -10.09 9.51 28.01
C PRO A 531 -10.84 8.36 27.30
N ALA A 532 -10.09 7.49 26.62
CA ALA A 532 -10.60 6.33 25.88
C ALA A 532 -10.71 5.06 26.76
N GLY A 533 -11.86 4.40 26.67
CA GLY A 533 -12.23 3.18 27.38
C GLY A 533 -13.64 3.34 27.92
N ILE A 534 -14.66 3.18 27.05
CA ILE A 534 -16.04 3.51 27.45
C ILE A 534 -16.82 2.23 27.75
N PRO A 535 -17.31 2.04 28.98
CA PRO A 535 -18.01 0.80 29.35
C PRO A 535 -19.48 0.74 28.89
N THR A 536 -20.13 -0.41 28.97
CA THR A 536 -21.56 -0.60 28.63
C THR A 536 -22.35 -1.23 29.79
N GLN A 537 -23.67 -1.02 29.86
CA GLN A 537 -24.54 -1.68 30.86
C GLN A 537 -24.59 -3.20 30.68
N THR A 538 -24.89 -3.94 31.75
CA THR A 538 -25.04 -5.41 31.72
C THR A 538 -26.34 -5.83 31.00
N GLY A 539 -26.28 -6.87 30.16
CA GLY A 539 -27.47 -7.42 29.50
C GLY A 539 -27.88 -6.73 28.19
N VAL A 540 -26.96 -5.98 27.56
CA VAL A 540 -27.16 -5.43 26.20
C VAL A 540 -27.31 -6.57 25.18
N VAL A 541 -28.28 -6.42 24.28
CA VAL A 541 -28.53 -7.41 23.21
C VAL A 541 -27.33 -7.55 22.26
N SER A 542 -27.08 -8.76 21.74
CA SER A 542 -25.98 -8.99 20.79
C SER A 542 -26.30 -8.38 19.41
N GLY A 543 -25.31 -7.70 18.80
CA GLY A 543 -25.43 -7.09 17.46
C GLY A 543 -25.57 -5.56 17.43
N CYS A 544 -25.36 -4.86 18.55
CA CYS A 544 -25.40 -3.40 18.61
C CYS A 544 -24.20 -2.74 17.90
N THR A 545 -24.46 -1.69 17.11
CA THR A 545 -23.44 -0.92 16.38
C THR A 545 -23.41 0.56 16.74
N GLU A 546 -24.38 1.05 17.54
CA GLU A 546 -24.51 2.45 17.96
C GLU A 546 -24.93 2.56 19.43
N PHE A 547 -24.50 3.65 20.09
CA PHE A 547 -24.62 3.81 21.54
C PHE A 547 -24.90 5.27 21.95
N TRP A 548 -25.76 5.49 22.96
CA TRP A 548 -26.11 6.81 23.50
C TRP A 548 -25.52 7.06 24.89
N LEU A 549 -24.69 8.08 25.05
CA LEU A 549 -24.13 8.49 26.34
C LEU A 549 -25.16 9.29 27.14
N VAL A 550 -25.54 8.78 28.32
CA VAL A 550 -26.58 9.39 29.17
C VAL A 550 -26.00 10.55 30.00
N SER A 551 -26.58 11.73 29.85
CA SER A 551 -26.28 12.92 30.64
C SER A 551 -27.23 13.08 31.84
N PRO A 552 -26.89 13.91 32.84
CA PRO A 552 -27.78 14.21 33.96
C PRO A 552 -29.11 14.89 33.58
N SER A 553 -29.18 15.45 32.37
CA SER A 553 -30.39 16.05 31.79
C SER A 553 -31.22 15.09 30.94
N ASP A 554 -30.72 13.88 30.66
CA ASP A 554 -31.42 12.92 29.82
C ASP A 554 -32.53 12.20 30.58
N THR A 555 -33.59 11.90 29.84
CA THR A 555 -34.69 11.04 30.25
C THR A 555 -34.88 9.96 29.18
N CYS A 556 -35.47 8.81 29.52
CA CYS A 556 -35.75 7.81 28.49
C CYS A 556 -36.61 8.40 27.35
N ALA A 557 -37.51 9.33 27.65
CA ALA A 557 -38.32 10.03 26.65
C ALA A 557 -37.50 10.93 25.72
N SER A 558 -36.50 11.67 26.22
CA SER A 558 -35.62 12.48 25.36
C SER A 558 -34.76 11.58 24.49
N ILE A 559 -34.21 10.50 25.06
CA ILE A 559 -33.37 9.56 24.31
C ILE A 559 -34.18 8.88 23.21
N ILE A 560 -35.35 8.30 23.50
CA ILE A 560 -36.22 7.63 22.50
C ILE A 560 -36.52 8.55 21.32
N LYS A 561 -36.87 9.81 21.62
CA LYS A 561 -37.21 10.81 20.63
C LYS A 561 -36.02 11.16 19.74
N ASP A 562 -34.88 11.46 20.35
CA ASP A 562 -33.74 12.04 19.63
C ASP A 562 -32.92 10.99 18.87
N SER A 563 -33.16 9.73 19.19
CA SER A 563 -32.52 8.59 18.56
C SER A 563 -33.37 7.86 17.52
N ASN A 564 -34.64 8.20 17.36
CA ASN A 564 -35.57 7.49 16.47
C ASN A 564 -35.81 6.00 16.83
N VAL A 565 -35.86 5.66 18.13
CA VAL A 565 -36.45 4.37 18.55
C VAL A 565 -37.96 4.42 18.35
N ALA A 566 -38.55 3.36 17.80
CA ALA A 566 -39.95 3.33 17.42
C ALA A 566 -40.93 3.65 18.57
N ASN A 567 -40.65 3.19 19.79
CA ASN A 567 -41.39 3.53 21.01
C ASN A 567 -40.66 3.06 22.28
N ALA A 568 -41.19 3.44 23.44
CA ALA A 568 -40.63 3.09 24.76
C ALA A 568 -40.57 1.58 25.02
N THR A 569 -41.53 0.78 24.54
CA THR A 569 -41.52 -0.68 24.72
C THR A 569 -40.30 -1.31 24.03
N VAL A 570 -39.99 -0.88 22.81
CA VAL A 570 -38.81 -1.32 22.06
C VAL A 570 -37.52 -0.90 22.78
N PHE A 571 -37.48 0.35 23.23
CA PHE A 571 -36.35 0.90 23.97
C PHE A 571 -36.03 0.13 25.26
N TYR A 572 -37.04 -0.20 26.07
CA TYR A 572 -36.83 -0.97 27.30
C TYR A 572 -36.46 -2.43 27.02
N SER A 573 -36.97 -3.02 25.93
CA SER A 573 -36.59 -4.40 25.55
C SER A 573 -35.12 -4.53 25.17
N TRP A 574 -34.52 -3.46 24.66
CA TRP A 574 -33.09 -3.41 24.32
C TRP A 574 -32.21 -2.99 25.50
N ASN A 575 -32.80 -2.33 26.48
CA ASN A 575 -32.11 -1.75 27.63
C ASN A 575 -32.76 -2.21 28.94
N PRO A 576 -32.74 -3.52 29.25
CA PRO A 576 -33.47 -4.09 30.37
C PRO A 576 -33.02 -3.56 31.74
N ALA A 577 -31.76 -3.11 31.86
CA ALA A 577 -31.19 -2.56 33.10
C ALA A 577 -31.76 -1.17 33.48
N VAL A 578 -32.35 -0.43 32.53
CA VAL A 578 -32.94 0.90 32.78
C VAL A 578 -34.26 0.83 33.55
N GLY A 579 -34.96 -0.32 33.49
CA GLY A 579 -36.29 -0.51 34.05
C GLY A 579 -37.39 0.09 33.17
N SER A 580 -38.60 -0.48 33.22
CA SER A 580 -39.75 -0.05 32.41
C SER A 580 -40.31 1.32 32.77
N ASP A 581 -39.89 1.87 33.91
CA ASP A 581 -40.24 3.18 34.45
C ASP A 581 -39.08 4.18 34.37
N CYS A 582 -37.96 3.82 33.73
CA CYS A 582 -36.75 4.65 33.62
C CYS A 582 -36.08 4.97 34.96
N ALA A 583 -36.46 4.31 36.06
CA ALA A 583 -36.01 4.68 37.40
C ALA A 583 -34.52 4.38 37.64
N SER A 584 -33.92 3.50 36.84
CA SER A 584 -32.50 3.13 36.94
C SER A 584 -31.62 3.84 35.89
N LEU A 585 -32.15 4.86 35.22
CA LEU A 585 -31.35 5.76 34.37
C LEU A 585 -30.52 6.69 35.28
N ASN A 586 -29.32 6.23 35.67
CA ASN A 586 -28.49 6.90 36.67
C ASN A 586 -27.22 7.52 36.04
N PRO A 587 -26.99 8.84 36.19
CA PRO A 587 -25.81 9.53 35.66
C PRO A 587 -24.59 9.55 36.61
N VAL A 588 -24.68 9.01 37.84
CA VAL A 588 -23.65 9.20 38.90
C VAL A 588 -23.09 7.90 39.51
N LEU A 589 -23.75 6.75 39.38
CA LEU A 589 -23.21 5.46 39.82
C LEU A 589 -22.66 4.68 38.63
N ASP A 590 -21.39 4.96 38.29
CA ASP A 590 -20.38 4.03 37.73
C ASP A 590 -19.38 4.78 36.85
N TYR A 591 -18.35 5.38 37.46
CA TYR A 591 -17.21 5.99 36.74
C TYR A 591 -16.30 4.95 36.03
N LEU A 592 -16.67 3.66 36.04
CA LEU A 592 -16.07 2.57 35.26
C LEU A 592 -17.13 1.68 34.56
N THR A 593 -18.42 2.05 34.55
CA THR A 593 -19.44 1.41 33.71
C THR A 593 -20.43 2.40 33.05
N VAL A 594 -20.24 2.81 31.78
CA VAL A 594 -21.16 3.74 31.09
C VAL A 594 -22.43 3.00 30.69
N LEU A 595 -23.58 3.58 31.06
CA LEU A 595 -24.88 3.09 30.64
C LEU A 595 -25.16 3.60 29.22
N TYR A 596 -24.96 2.75 28.23
CA TYR A 596 -25.33 3.06 26.86
C TYR A 596 -26.70 2.51 26.51
N VAL A 597 -27.53 3.38 25.95
CA VAL A 597 -28.89 3.03 25.58
C VAL A 597 -28.97 2.82 24.07
N TYR A 598 -29.39 1.61 23.67
CA TYR A 598 -29.41 1.14 22.28
C TYR A 598 -30.60 1.65 21.48
N ILE A 599 -30.35 1.93 20.19
CA ILE A 599 -31.31 2.47 19.24
C ILE A 599 -31.09 1.86 17.83
N ARG A 600 -32.00 0.98 17.40
CA ARG A 600 -32.30 0.45 16.03
C ARG A 600 -31.67 -0.88 15.55
N ILE A 601 -32.55 -1.88 15.37
CA ILE A 601 -32.48 -2.94 14.34
C ILE A 601 -33.54 -2.62 13.27
N GLN A 602 -33.19 -2.75 11.99
CA GLN A 602 -34.17 -2.92 10.91
C GLN A 602 -33.78 -4.15 10.08
N ILE A 603 -34.44 -5.28 10.36
CA ILE A 603 -34.71 -6.32 9.38
C ILE A 603 -36.18 -6.15 9.00
N GLN A 604 -36.45 -5.79 7.75
CA GLN A 604 -37.69 -6.18 7.05
C GLN A 604 -37.41 -6.29 5.55
N THR A 605 -37.29 -7.53 5.11
CA THR A 605 -37.48 -7.99 3.72
C THR A 605 -38.95 -7.84 3.33
N LEU A 606 -39.27 -7.34 2.12
CA LEU A 606 -40.35 -7.85 1.26
C LEU A 606 -40.43 -7.09 -0.10
N CYS A 607 -40.17 -7.86 -1.16
CA CYS A 607 -40.71 -7.81 -2.54
C CYS A 607 -41.03 -6.47 -3.22
N PHE A 608 -40.41 -6.21 -4.37
CA PHE A 608 -41.10 -6.27 -5.68
C PHE A 608 -40.10 -6.42 -6.83
N TYR A 609 -40.25 -7.52 -7.58
CA TYR A 609 -39.76 -7.69 -8.95
C TYR A 609 -40.47 -6.69 -9.89
N THR A 610 -39.79 -6.14 -10.90
CA THR A 610 -40.08 -6.33 -12.35
C THR A 610 -39.20 -5.40 -13.23
N LEU A 611 -38.66 -6.02 -14.28
CA LEU A 611 -37.96 -5.56 -15.50
C LEU A 611 -38.19 -4.12 -16.01
N TYR A 612 -37.14 -3.52 -16.61
CA TYR A 612 -37.01 -3.12 -18.04
C TYR A 612 -35.52 -2.81 -18.29
N LEU A 613 -34.77 -3.70 -18.96
CA LEU A 613 -34.37 -3.68 -20.38
C LEU A 613 -33.48 -2.48 -20.81
N VAL A 614 -32.26 -2.84 -21.20
CA VAL A 614 -31.48 -2.35 -22.36
C VAL A 614 -31.30 -0.84 -22.49
N ASP A 615 -30.07 -0.38 -22.27
CA ASP A 615 -29.45 0.55 -23.21
C ASP A 615 -28.01 0.10 -23.45
N ALA A 616 -27.82 -0.45 -24.65
CA ALA A 616 -26.53 -0.71 -25.25
C ALA A 616 -26.17 0.48 -26.12
N LEU A 617 -24.99 1.06 -25.88
CA LEU A 617 -24.09 1.60 -26.89
C LEU A 617 -22.65 1.32 -26.46
#